data_AF-A0AAU4LNI9-F1
#
_entry.id   AF-A0AAU4LNI9-F1
#
_cell.length_a   1.000
_cell.length_b   1.000
_cell.length_c   1.000
_cell.angle_alpha   90.00
_cell.angle_beta   90.00
_cell.angle_gamma   90.00
#
_symmetry.space_group_name_H-M   'P 1'
#
loop_
_entity.id
_entity.type
_entity.pdbx_description
1 polymer ?
#
loop_
_entity_poly.entity_id
_entity_poly.type
_entity_poly.pdbx_seq_one_letter_code
_entity_poly.pdbx_strand_id
1 'polypeptide(L)'
;MKKAHICLVVACTLMAAACGGSSTSVNTSRLTDREKEWVEFSYAHEKSEDTKRTWEQLPAEGVKSYLDQQRTRLCGDTAALMQSLKEAGYTADEMQEYKNKTAELIC
;
A
#
# COMPACT_ATOMS: atom_id res chain seq x y z
N MET A 1 55.82 -6.86 -27.49
CA MET A 1 55.09 -5.58 -27.35
C MET A 1 53.74 -5.86 -26.70
N LYS A 2 53.48 -5.20 -25.58
CA LYS A 2 52.27 -5.30 -24.74
C LYS A 2 51.05 -4.78 -25.50
N LYS A 3 49.89 -5.44 -25.36
CA LYS A 3 48.58 -4.77 -25.24
C LYS A 3 47.78 -5.50 -24.18
N ALA A 4 47.74 -4.88 -23.00
CA ALA A 4 46.95 -5.31 -21.86
C ALA A 4 45.48 -4.97 -22.12
N HIS A 5 44.60 -5.93 -21.88
CA HIS A 5 43.17 -5.70 -21.78
C HIS A 5 42.87 -5.15 -20.38
N ILE A 6 42.60 -3.85 -20.31
CA ILE A 6 42.05 -3.18 -19.14
C ILE A 6 40.91 -2.29 -19.64
N CYS A 7 39.80 -2.36 -18.90
CA CYS A 7 38.64 -1.46 -18.80
C CYS A 7 37.37 -2.33 -18.83
N LEU A 8 36.42 -2.26 -17.91
CA LEU A 8 36.28 -1.47 -16.69
C LEU A 8 35.08 -2.13 -15.98
N VAL A 9 35.22 -2.46 -14.70
CA VAL A 9 34.10 -2.89 -13.86
C VAL A 9 33.20 -1.67 -13.69
N VAL A 10 32.11 -1.59 -14.46
CA VAL A 10 31.04 -0.65 -14.17
C VAL A 10 30.10 -1.33 -13.19
N ALA A 11 30.47 -1.24 -11.92
CA ALA A 11 29.51 -1.31 -10.85
C ALA A 11 28.53 -0.15 -11.05
N CYS A 12 27.38 -0.41 -11.66
CA CYS A 12 26.22 0.47 -11.54
C CYS A 12 25.64 0.27 -10.14
N THR A 13 26.31 0.85 -9.15
CA THR A 13 25.67 1.39 -7.96
C THR A 13 24.61 2.38 -8.43
N LEU A 14 23.39 1.90 -8.63
CA LEU A 14 22.24 2.78 -8.73
C LEU A 14 22.07 3.43 -7.37
N MET A 15 22.35 4.72 -7.41
CA MET A 15 22.30 5.67 -6.32
C MET A 15 21.01 5.51 -5.53
N ALA A 16 21.18 5.56 -4.21
CA ALA A 16 20.18 5.97 -3.27
C ALA A 16 19.48 7.23 -3.78
N ALA A 17 18.27 7.07 -4.31
CA ALA A 17 17.31 8.15 -4.31
C ALA A 17 16.83 8.29 -2.88
N ALA A 18 17.49 9.18 -2.13
CA ALA A 18 16.89 9.78 -0.96
C ALA A 18 15.66 10.57 -1.45
N CYS A 19 14.51 9.90 -1.54
CA CYS A 19 13.21 10.58 -1.52
C CYS A 19 12.93 10.95 -0.07
N GLY A 20 13.51 12.07 0.36
CA GLY A 20 13.00 12.83 1.48
C GLY A 20 11.64 13.41 1.10
N GLY A 21 10.60 12.58 1.10
CA GLY A 21 9.23 13.02 1.23
C GLY A 21 8.92 13.10 2.72
N SER A 22 8.35 14.20 3.19
CA SER A 22 7.78 14.26 4.54
C SER A 22 6.69 13.19 4.60
N SER A 23 7.04 12.02 5.12
CA SER A 23 6.17 10.84 5.16
C SER A 23 5.35 10.91 6.44
N THR A 24 4.26 11.68 6.41
CA THR A 24 3.16 11.40 7.35
C THR A 24 2.68 9.99 7.02
N SER A 25 3.21 9.02 7.75
CA SER A 25 2.77 7.64 7.67
C SER A 25 1.50 7.50 8.50
N VAL A 26 0.55 6.69 8.00
CA VAL A 26 -0.66 6.34 8.74
C VAL A 26 -0.25 5.77 10.10
N ASN A 27 -0.84 6.26 11.18
CA ASN A 27 -0.49 5.79 12.52
C ASN A 27 -1.07 4.38 12.78
N THR A 28 -0.26 3.36 12.50
CA THR A 28 -0.64 1.94 12.61
C THR A 28 -0.25 1.29 13.94
N SER A 29 0.17 2.07 14.94
CA SER A 29 0.72 1.54 16.21
C SER A 29 -0.26 0.70 17.06
N ARG A 30 -1.55 0.72 16.74
CA ARG A 30 -2.60 -0.09 17.38
C ARG A 30 -3.07 -1.28 16.54
N LEU A 31 -2.52 -1.46 15.35
CA LEU A 31 -2.87 -2.54 14.44
C LEU A 31 -2.02 -3.78 14.72
N THR A 32 -2.57 -4.95 14.40
CA THR A 32 -1.77 -6.18 14.27
C THR A 32 -0.85 -6.09 13.05
N ASP A 33 0.16 -6.98 12.97
CA ASP A 33 1.09 -7.00 11.84
C ASP A 33 0.36 -7.19 10.48
N ARG A 34 -0.65 -8.06 10.42
CA ARG A 34 -1.46 -8.29 9.20
C ARG A 34 -2.28 -7.06 8.83
N GLU A 35 -2.92 -6.43 9.81
CA GLU A 35 -3.71 -5.20 9.59
C GLU A 35 -2.82 -4.04 9.13
N LYS A 36 -1.62 -3.92 9.71
CA LYS A 36 -0.63 -2.94 9.30
C LYS A 36 -0.19 -3.15 7.84
N GLU A 37 0.14 -4.39 7.47
CA GLU A 37 0.49 -4.72 6.07
C GLU A 37 -0.65 -4.33 5.11
N TRP A 38 -1.90 -4.63 5.47
CA TRP A 38 -3.04 -4.27 4.64
C TRP A 38 -3.23 -2.75 4.52
N VAL A 39 -3.05 -2.00 5.62
CA VAL A 39 -3.12 -0.53 5.61
C VAL A 39 -2.02 0.07 4.73
N GLU A 40 -0.79 -0.44 4.82
CA GLU A 40 0.32 0.02 3.98
C GLU A 40 0.04 -0.26 2.50
N PHE A 41 -0.44 -1.46 2.18
CA PHE A 41 -0.87 -1.82 0.82
C PHE A 41 -2.00 -0.91 0.32
N SER A 42 -3.08 -0.76 1.09
CA SER A 42 -4.25 0.03 0.69
C SER A 42 -3.89 1.50 0.51
N TYR A 43 -3.08 2.07 1.41
CA TYR A 43 -2.65 3.47 1.33
C TYR A 43 -1.74 3.72 0.11
N ALA A 44 -0.83 2.81 -0.21
CA ALA A 44 0.03 2.91 -1.39
C ALA A 44 -0.76 2.89 -2.71
N HIS A 45 -1.90 2.19 -2.74
CA HIS A 45 -2.75 2.06 -3.93
C HIS A 45 -3.98 2.97 -3.92
N GLU A 46 -4.20 3.76 -2.87
CA GLU A 46 -5.33 4.68 -2.74
C GLU A 46 -5.30 5.74 -3.85
N LYS A 47 -6.43 5.91 -4.53
CA LYS A 47 -6.61 6.81 -5.67
C LYS A 47 -7.06 8.20 -5.25
N SER A 48 -7.61 8.35 -4.04
CA SER A 48 -8.11 9.60 -3.47
C SER A 48 -7.12 10.23 -2.49
N GLU A 49 -6.54 11.37 -2.87
CA GLU A 49 -5.64 12.14 -2.00
C GLU A 49 -6.35 12.69 -0.75
N ASP A 50 -7.64 13.00 -0.85
CA ASP A 50 -8.44 13.41 0.32
C ASP A 50 -8.61 12.25 1.31
N THR A 51 -8.76 11.01 0.80
CA THR A 51 -8.82 9.81 1.63
C THR A 51 -7.49 9.55 2.32
N LYS A 52 -6.36 9.66 1.59
CA LYS A 52 -5.01 9.57 2.19
C LYS A 52 -4.80 10.59 3.30
N ARG A 53 -5.11 11.86 3.03
CA ARG A 53 -4.99 12.94 4.03
C ARG A 53 -5.84 12.68 5.26
N THR A 54 -7.05 12.13 5.08
CA THR A 54 -7.90 11.75 6.21
C THR A 54 -7.24 10.68 7.07
N TRP A 55 -6.65 9.64 6.47
CA TRP A 55 -5.96 8.59 7.20
C TRP A 55 -4.72 9.09 7.96
N GLU A 56 -3.95 9.99 7.35
CA GLU A 56 -2.77 10.60 7.99
C GLU A 56 -3.12 11.42 9.23
N GLN A 57 -4.33 11.96 9.29
CA GLN A 57 -4.82 12.77 10.41
C GLN A 57 -5.44 11.94 11.53
N LEU A 58 -5.74 10.66 11.29
CA LEU A 58 -6.35 9.80 12.31
C LEU A 58 -5.33 9.41 13.39
N PRO A 59 -5.71 9.47 14.68
CA PRO A 59 -4.93 8.82 15.73
C PRO A 59 -4.98 7.30 15.55
N ALA A 60 -4.05 6.56 16.17
CA ALA A 60 -3.96 5.10 16.03
C ALA A 60 -5.28 4.35 16.32
N GLU A 61 -6.01 4.79 17.36
CA GLU A 61 -7.33 4.24 17.70
C GLU A 61 -8.39 4.52 16.62
N GLY A 62 -8.26 5.66 15.94
CA GLY A 62 -9.12 6.04 14.81
C GLY A 62 -8.89 5.16 13.59
N VAL A 63 -7.62 4.86 13.27
CA VAL A 63 -7.26 3.92 12.19
C VAL A 63 -7.79 2.51 12.50
N LYS A 64 -7.62 2.04 13.74
CA LYS A 64 -8.15 0.74 14.18
C LYS A 64 -9.67 0.68 14.08
N SER A 65 -10.36 1.70 14.59
CA SER A 65 -11.82 1.78 14.54
C SER A 65 -12.36 1.82 13.11
N TYR A 66 -11.70 2.59 12.22
CA TYR A 66 -12.03 2.64 10.80
C TYR A 66 -11.93 1.25 10.16
N LEU A 67 -10.82 0.53 10.38
CA LEU A 67 -10.62 -0.79 9.82
C LEU A 67 -11.67 -1.80 10.30
N ASP A 68 -11.99 -1.78 11.61
CA ASP A 68 -13.00 -2.66 12.19
C ASP A 68 -14.39 -2.39 11.60
N GLN A 69 -14.75 -1.13 11.32
CA GLN A 69 -15.99 -0.76 10.63
C GLN A 69 -16.01 -1.23 9.16
N GLN A 70 -14.87 -1.14 8.46
CA GLN A 70 -14.78 -1.57 7.07
C GLN A 70 -14.75 -3.09 6.92
N ARG A 71 -14.36 -3.85 7.95
CA ARG A 71 -14.18 -5.31 7.87
C ARG A 71 -15.42 -6.03 7.30
N THR A 72 -16.64 -5.62 7.68
CA THR A 72 -17.87 -6.22 7.11
C THR A 72 -17.99 -6.01 5.60
N ARG A 73 -17.62 -4.83 5.09
CA ARG A 73 -17.63 -4.54 3.65
C ARG A 73 -16.51 -5.28 2.93
N LEU A 74 -15.32 -5.27 3.51
CA LEU A 74 -14.11 -5.88 2.95
C LEU A 74 -14.21 -7.42 2.86
N CYS A 75 -14.84 -8.04 3.85
CA CYS A 75 -14.95 -9.51 3.97
C CYS A 75 -16.34 -10.05 3.60
N GLY A 76 -17.26 -9.17 3.22
CA GLY A 76 -18.62 -9.52 2.85
C GLY A 76 -18.72 -9.95 1.39
N ASP A 77 -19.65 -9.33 0.67
CA ASP A 77 -19.90 -9.64 -0.73
C ASP A 77 -18.72 -9.21 -1.62
N THR A 78 -18.03 -10.20 -2.17
CA THR A 78 -16.92 -9.99 -3.10
C THR A 78 -17.34 -9.22 -4.35
N ALA A 79 -18.55 -9.44 -4.89
CA ALA A 79 -19.00 -8.72 -6.07
C ALA A 79 -19.18 -7.22 -5.78
N ALA A 80 -19.74 -6.89 -4.61
CA ALA A 80 -19.88 -5.52 -4.14
C ALA A 80 -18.51 -4.84 -3.92
N LEU A 81 -17.54 -5.56 -3.33
CA LEU A 81 -16.17 -5.06 -3.20
C LEU A 81 -15.57 -4.72 -4.57
N MET A 82 -15.59 -5.67 -5.50
CA MET A 82 -15.02 -5.51 -6.84
C MET A 82 -15.68 -4.36 -7.62
N GLN A 83 -17.01 -4.23 -7.52
CA GLN A 83 -17.72 -3.12 -8.14
C GLN A 83 -17.27 -1.77 -7.57
N SER A 84 -17.10 -1.67 -6.25
CA SER A 84 -16.68 -0.42 -5.63
C SER A 84 -15.22 -0.03 -5.96
N LEU A 85 -14.32 -1.01 -6.10
CA LEU A 85 -12.96 -0.74 -6.55
C LEU A 85 -12.92 -0.28 -8.01
N LYS A 86 -13.76 -0.89 -8.87
CA LYS A 86 -13.91 -0.44 -10.26
C LYS A 86 -14.39 1.00 -10.34
N GLU A 87 -15.39 1.37 -9.54
CA GLU A 87 -15.91 2.74 -9.46
C GLU A 87 -14.87 3.74 -8.93
N ALA A 88 -13.98 3.30 -8.05
CA ALA A 88 -12.85 4.08 -7.55
C ALA A 88 -11.66 4.17 -8.54
N GLY A 89 -11.77 3.54 -9.72
CA GLY A 89 -10.78 3.65 -10.80
C GLY A 89 -9.65 2.63 -10.73
N TYR A 90 -9.80 1.53 -9.99
CA TYR A 90 -8.84 0.42 -10.00
C TYR A 90 -8.96 -0.40 -11.28
N THR A 91 -7.82 -0.80 -11.84
CA THR A 91 -7.73 -1.71 -12.97
C THR A 91 -8.09 -3.14 -12.58
N ALA A 92 -8.35 -4.02 -13.55
CA ALA A 92 -8.71 -5.42 -13.29
C ALA A 92 -7.67 -6.15 -12.42
N ASP A 93 -6.39 -5.97 -12.72
CA ASP A 93 -5.30 -6.62 -12.01
C ASP A 93 -5.18 -6.07 -10.57
N GLU A 94 -5.24 -4.75 -10.41
CA GLU A 94 -5.20 -4.12 -9.08
C GLU A 94 -6.40 -4.54 -8.22
N MET A 95 -7.60 -4.66 -8.80
CA MET A 95 -8.77 -5.14 -8.06
C MET A 95 -8.58 -6.59 -7.60
N GLN A 96 -8.01 -7.44 -8.45
CA GLN A 96 -7.76 -8.84 -8.11
C GLN A 96 -6.68 -8.97 -7.02
N GLU A 97 -5.64 -8.14 -7.06
CA GLU A 97 -4.64 -8.04 -6.00
C GLU A 97 -5.26 -7.53 -4.69
N TYR A 98 -6.07 -6.47 -4.75
CA TYR A 98 -6.75 -5.91 -3.59
C TYR A 98 -7.67 -6.93 -2.92
N LYS A 99 -8.43 -7.69 -3.71
CA LYS A 99 -9.24 -8.82 -3.22
C LYS A 99 -8.39 -9.86 -2.49
N ASN A 100 -7.28 -10.28 -3.11
CA ASN A 100 -6.40 -11.31 -2.53
C ASN A 100 -5.78 -10.83 -1.22
N LYS A 101 -5.22 -9.61 -1.19
CA LYS A 101 -4.64 -9.00 0.02
C LYS A 101 -5.69 -8.80 1.11
N THR A 102 -6.91 -8.42 0.75
CA THR A 102 -8.01 -8.28 1.72
C THR A 102 -8.38 -9.62 2.34
N ALA A 103 -8.57 -10.66 1.52
CA ALA A 103 -8.87 -12.01 2.02
C ALA A 103 -7.72 -12.59 2.87
N GLU A 104 -6.47 -12.31 2.50
CA GLU A 104 -5.29 -12.78 3.23
C GLU A 104 -5.07 -12.04 4.55
N LEU A 105 -5.30 -10.73 4.61
CA LEU A 105 -4.82 -9.93 5.75
C LEU A 105 -5.92 -9.46 6.70
N ILE A 106 -7.18 -9.43 6.26
CA ILE A 106 -8.28 -8.83 7.03
C ILE A 106 -9.36 -9.83 7.48
N CYS A 107 -9.65 -10.90 6.73
CA CYS A 107 -10.90 -11.67 6.83
C CYS A 107 -10.93 -12.94 7.70
#